data_AF-A0A844XH34-F1
#
_entry.id   AF-A0A844XH34-F1
#
_cell.length_a   1.000
_cell.length_b   1.000
_cell.length_c   1.000
_cell.angle_alpha   90.00
_cell.angle_beta   90.00
_cell.angle_gamma   90.00
#
_symmetry.space_group_name_H-M   'P 1'
#
loop_
_entity.id
_entity.type
_entity.pdbx_description
1 polymer ?
#
loop_
_entity_poly.entity_id
_entity_poly.type
_entity_poly.pdbx_seq_one_letter_code
_entity_poly.pdbx_strand_id
1 'polypeptide(L)' 'MRRSLVLTTESARHPFRASLPPHALARANEVEPMAPWRKRIALGLSRHDLESVAATYAAGFIATITFFA' A
#
# COMPACT_ATOMS: atom_id res chain seq x y z
N MET A 1 -3.79 -19.89 19.16
CA MET A 1 -2.85 -18.75 19.21
C MET A 1 -2.42 -18.38 17.80
N ARG A 2 -2.80 -17.20 17.30
CA ARG A 2 -2.40 -16.70 15.97
C ARG A 2 -1.11 -15.90 16.13
N ARG A 3 0.05 -16.53 15.91
CA ARG A 3 1.35 -15.84 15.91
C ARG A 3 1.61 -15.39 14.48
N SER A 4 1.66 -14.07 14.24
CA SER A 4 2.00 -13.51 12.94
C SER A 4 3.41 -13.97 12.56
N LEU A 5 3.54 -14.58 11.39
CA LEU A 5 4.81 -15.03 10.84
C LEU A 5 5.58 -13.79 10.38
N VAL A 6 6.61 -13.40 11.14
CA VAL A 6 7.50 -12.29 10.76
C VAL A 6 8.37 -12.77 9.59
N LEU A 7 7.90 -12.51 8.37
CA LEU A 7 8.59 -12.86 7.12
C LEU A 7 9.64 -11.81 6.71
N THR A 8 9.79 -10.73 7.48
CA THR A 8 10.72 -9.65 7.17
C THR A 8 12.19 -10.08 7.32
N THR A 9 13.05 -9.55 6.47
CA THR A 9 14.48 -9.86 6.40
C THR A 9 15.31 -9.24 7.53
N GLU A 10 14.71 -8.33 8.30
CA GLU A 10 15.37 -7.57 9.37
C GLU A 10 15.69 -8.41 10.61
N SER A 11 14.93 -9.50 10.86
CA SER A 11 15.09 -10.39 12.02
C SER A 11 15.83 -11.70 11.68
N ALA A 12 17.02 -11.59 11.10
CA ALA A 12 17.84 -12.69 10.57
C ALA A 12 18.24 -13.82 11.57
N ARG A 13 17.65 -13.91 12.77
CA ARG A 13 17.97 -14.92 13.80
C ARG A 13 16.75 -15.55 14.50
N HIS A 14 15.55 -15.50 13.93
CA HIS A 14 14.43 -16.20 14.56
C HIS A 14 14.57 -17.74 14.38
N PRO A 15 14.57 -18.55 15.47
CA PRO A 15 14.81 -20.00 15.40
C PRO A 15 13.85 -20.72 14.45
N PHE A 16 12.61 -20.24 14.37
CA PHE A 16 11.60 -20.78 13.46
C PHE A 16 11.99 -20.63 11.98
N ARG A 17 12.68 -19.55 11.59
CA ARG A 17 13.14 -19.38 10.20
C ARG A 17 14.28 -20.35 9.88
N ALA A 18 15.13 -20.67 10.86
CA ALA A 18 16.18 -21.66 10.70
C ALA A 18 15.63 -23.09 10.51
N SER A 19 14.46 -23.40 11.08
CA SER A 19 13.77 -24.67 10.85
C SER A 19 12.98 -24.74 9.54
N LEU A 20 12.87 -23.64 8.78
CA LEU A 20 12.06 -23.62 7.57
C LEU A 20 12.86 -24.13 6.35
N PRO A 21 12.23 -24.96 5.50
CA PRO A 21 12.84 -25.39 4.24
C PRO A 21 13.14 -24.23 3.29
N PRO A 22 14.20 -24.31 2.46
CA PRO A 22 14.59 -23.24 1.53
C PRO A 22 13.47 -22.81 0.56
N HIS A 23 12.63 -23.75 0.11
CA HIS A 23 11.52 -23.46 -0.79
C HIS A 23 10.37 -22.69 -0.13
N ALA A 24 10.22 -22.81 1.20
CA ALA A 24 9.23 -22.02 1.95
C ALA A 24 9.68 -20.55 2.08
N LEU A 25 11.00 -20.31 2.13
CA LEU A 25 11.56 -18.96 2.14
C LEU A 25 11.49 -18.29 0.75
N ALA A 26 11.64 -19.06 -0.33
CA ALA A 26 11.52 -18.54 -1.69
C ALA A 26 10.10 -18.02 -1.98
N ARG A 27 9.06 -18.77 -1.55
CA ARG A 27 7.64 -18.39 -1.73
C ARG A 27 7.18 -17.25 -0.84
N ALA A 28 7.84 -16.98 0.27
CA ALA A 28 7.46 -15.87 1.16
C ALA A 28 7.55 -14.50 0.46
N ASN A 29 8.49 -14.33 -0.47
CA ASN A 29 8.63 -13.11 -1.27
C ASN A 29 7.62 -13.01 -2.42
N GLU A 30 6.89 -14.09 -2.74
CA GLU A 30 5.85 -14.10 -3.78
C GLU A 30 4.49 -13.67 -3.23
N VAL A 31 4.25 -13.87 -1.93
CA VAL A 31 2.95 -13.62 -1.28
C VAL A 31 2.74 -12.16 -0.95
N GLU A 32 3.81 -11.37 -0.74
CA GLU A 32 3.68 -9.93 -0.57
C GLU A 32 3.60 -9.31 -1.97
N PRO A 33 2.43 -8.87 -2.45
CA PRO A 33 2.41 -8.05 -3.63
C PRO A 33 2.99 -6.73 -3.16
N MET A 34 4.28 -6.49 -3.43
CA MET A 34 4.77 -5.14 -3.69
C MET A 34 4.08 -4.66 -4.98
N ALA A 35 2.75 -4.56 -4.95
CA ALA A 35 1.98 -3.93 -5.99
C ALA A 35 2.59 -2.54 -6.10
N PRO A 36 3.14 -2.16 -7.26
CA PRO A 36 3.64 -0.82 -7.48
C PRO A 36 2.56 0.14 -6.98
N TRP A 37 2.94 1.18 -6.25
CA TRP A 37 1.99 2.13 -5.63
C TRP A 37 0.86 2.56 -6.60
N ARG A 38 1.18 2.65 -7.89
CA ARG A 38 0.24 2.86 -9.01
C ARG A 38 -0.88 1.82 -9.10
N LYS A 39 -0.58 0.52 -8.98
CA LYS A 39 -1.57 -0.57 -8.93
C LYS A 39 -2.41 -0.52 -7.66
N ARG A 40 -1.84 -0.03 -6.55
CA ARG A 40 -2.55 0.13 -5.26
C ARG A 40 -3.59 1.24 -5.33
N ILE A 41 -3.27 2.35 -6.02
CA ILE A 41 -4.21 3.43 -6.33
C ILE A 41 -5.27 2.93 -7.33
N ALA A 42 -4.86 2.21 -8.37
CA ALA A 42 -5.78 1.69 -9.38
C ALA A 42 -6.75 0.60 -8.85
N LEU A 43 -6.44 -0.06 -7.72
CA LEU A 43 -7.26 -1.15 -7.20
C LEU A 43 -8.57 -0.69 -6.54
N GLY A 44 -8.73 0.62 -6.27
CA GLY A 44 -9.89 1.13 -5.53
C GLY A 44 -10.33 2.54 -5.87
N LEU A 45 -9.63 3.26 -6.77
CA LEU A 45 -10.06 4.58 -7.21
C LEU A 45 -10.99 4.45 -8.42
N SER A 46 -12.27 4.78 -8.23
CA SER A 46 -13.21 4.94 -9.33
C SER A 46 -12.95 6.27 -10.06
N ARG A 47 -13.32 6.36 -11.34
CA ARG A 47 -13.30 7.65 -12.08
C ARG A 47 -14.14 8.71 -11.36
N HIS A 48 -15.23 8.28 -10.74
CA HIS A 48 -16.13 9.16 -9.99
C HIS A 48 -15.45 9.78 -8.75
N ASP A 49 -14.59 9.01 -8.08
CA ASP A 49 -13.81 9.52 -6.93
C ASP A 49 -12.84 10.60 -7.39
N LEU A 50 -12.21 10.40 -8.56
CA LEU A 50 -11.28 11.37 -9.14
C LEU A 50 -12.00 12.67 -9.53
N GLU A 51 -13.19 12.58 -10.12
CA GLU A 51 -14.03 13.74 -10.46
C GLU A 51 -14.45 14.51 -9.20
N SER A 52 -14.86 13.80 -8.15
CA SER A 52 -15.29 14.40 -6.88
C SER A 52 -14.15 15.15 -6.19
N VAL A 53 -12.94 14.56 -6.18
CA VAL A 53 -11.73 15.20 -5.64
C VAL A 53 -11.36 16.44 -6.46
N ALA A 54 -11.38 16.34 -7.79
CA ALA A 54 -11.05 17.45 -8.66
C ALA A 54 -12.04 18.62 -8.51
N ALA A 55 -13.35 18.33 -8.43
CA ALA A 55 -14.38 19.34 -8.22
C ALA A 55 -14.22 20.06 -6.88
N THR A 56 -13.97 19.32 -5.81
CA THR A 56 -13.78 19.88 -4.46
C THR A 56 -12.54 20.78 -4.41
N TYR A 57 -11.43 20.32 -5.01
CA TYR A 57 -10.20 21.11 -5.10
C TYR A 57 -10.42 22.41 -5.90
N ALA A 58 -11.04 22.32 -7.07
CA ALA A 58 -11.31 23.48 -7.91
C ALA A 58 -12.22 24.51 -7.21
N ALA A 59 -13.27 24.04 -6.52
CA ALA A 59 -14.17 24.91 -5.77
C ALA A 59 -13.44 25.67 -4.65
N GLY A 60 -12.63 24.96 -3.84
CA GLY A 60 -11.85 25.58 -2.76
C GLY A 60 -10.79 26.56 -3.29
N PHE A 61 -10.12 26.19 -4.39
CA PHE A 61 -9.13 27.05 -5.04
C PHE A 61 -9.74 28.35 -5.56
N ILE A 62 -10.87 28.26 -6.29
CA ILE A 62 -11.59 29.43 -6.79
C ILE A 62 -12.09 30.29 -5.64
N ALA A 63 -12.66 29.69 -4.60
CA ALA A 63 -13.11 30.43 -3.40
C ALA A 63 -11.96 31.19 -2.75
N THR A 64 -10.78 30.57 -2.63
CA THR A 64 -9.59 31.19 -2.04
C THR A 64 -9.08 32.35 -2.90
N ILE A 65 -8.97 32.15 -4.22
CA ILE A 65 -8.56 33.22 -5.14
C ILE A 65 -9.55 34.39 -5.08
N THR A 66 -10.85 34.09 -5.09
CA THR A 66 -11.90 35.12 -5.06
C THR A 66 -11.91 35.88 -3.75
N PHE A 67 -11.55 35.23 -2.63
CA PHE A 67 -11.43 35.90 -1.33
C PHE A 67 -10.26 36.89 -1.28
N PHE A 68 -9.16 36.61 -1.99
CA PHE A 68 -7.96 37.45 -2.00
C PHE A 68 -7.88 38.44 -3.18
N ALA A 69 -8.74 38.29 -4.19
CA ALA A 69 -8.85 39.19 -5.33
C ALA A 69 -9.65 40.45 -4.98
#